data_AF-A0A239LTI7-F1
#
_entry.id   AF-A0A239LTI7-F1
#
_cell.length_a   1.000
_cell.length_b   1.000
_cell.length_c   1.000
_cell.angle_alpha   90.00
_cell.angle_beta   90.00
_cell.angle_gamma   90.00
#
_symmetry.space_group_name_H-M   'P 1'
#
loop_
_entity.id
_entity.type
_entity.pdbx_description
1 polymer ?
#
loop_
_entity_poly.entity_id
_entity_poly.type
_entity_poly.pdbx_seq_one_letter_code
_entity_poly.pdbx_strand_id
1 'polypeptide(L)'
;MHIAANTKIATILKEKPEAIEAIAAINKHFEKLRNPLLRKILASRVTIADAAKIGGCRIEDFYERLAPLGFEQSAEPVAVAVKTEAAENPERPPFLVALPESRIISLDVSEDIATGNDPFLKIMDAVEQLDEQKALRLLNTFEPTPLIAILQNKGYASYTETKGPELVHTYFWLGAARSEEPAAESPKQETSFEELLDAFKGITRRVDVREMEMPQPMVTILHEMEQLPQEQALYVIHRRVPQFLLPRLAERGYKLALKEAGPDEVYLLIYKELP
;
A
#
# COMPACT_ATOMS: atom_id res chain seq x y z
N MET A 1 -17.22 -15.63 25.57
CA MET A 1 -16.19 -14.61 25.22
C MET A 1 -16.91 -13.38 24.70
N HIS A 2 -16.53 -12.20 25.16
CA HIS A 2 -17.04 -10.97 24.56
C HIS A 2 -16.32 -10.64 23.25
N ILE A 3 -17.09 -10.29 22.22
CA ILE A 3 -16.57 -9.94 20.89
C ILE A 3 -17.03 -8.54 20.50
N ALA A 4 -16.17 -7.85 19.76
CA ALA A 4 -16.39 -6.50 19.24
C ALA A 4 -15.82 -6.41 17.81
N ALA A 5 -16.08 -5.30 17.12
CA ALA A 5 -15.74 -5.12 15.70
C ALA A 5 -14.23 -5.30 15.42
N ASN A 6 -13.37 -4.90 16.37
CA ASN A 6 -11.91 -5.05 16.31
C ASN A 6 -11.39 -6.43 16.75
N THR A 7 -12.28 -7.36 17.14
CA THR A 7 -11.88 -8.70 17.56
C THR A 7 -11.35 -9.48 16.36
N LYS A 8 -10.16 -10.07 16.50
CA LYS A 8 -9.55 -10.89 15.43
C LYS A 8 -10.31 -12.19 15.24
N ILE A 9 -10.51 -12.58 13.99
CA ILE A 9 -11.16 -13.86 13.64
C ILE A 9 -10.38 -15.04 14.25
N ALA A 10 -9.04 -15.01 14.26
CA ALA A 10 -8.23 -16.04 14.89
C ALA A 10 -8.53 -16.22 16.39
N THR A 11 -8.87 -15.16 17.12
CA THR A 11 -9.20 -15.26 18.55
C THR A 11 -10.53 -15.98 18.74
N ILE A 12 -11.53 -15.68 17.92
CA ILE A 12 -12.84 -16.33 17.90
C ILE A 12 -12.68 -17.84 17.59
N LEU A 13 -11.89 -18.15 16.55
CA LEU A 13 -11.65 -19.54 16.13
C LEU A 13 -10.81 -20.34 17.13
N LYS A 14 -9.95 -19.67 17.91
CA LYS A 14 -9.18 -20.29 18.99
C LYS A 14 -10.07 -20.64 20.18
N GLU A 15 -11.04 -19.78 20.49
CA GLU A 15 -12.01 -20.01 21.56
C GLU A 15 -12.98 -21.14 21.18
N LYS A 16 -13.57 -21.08 19.98
CA LYS A 16 -14.48 -22.11 19.47
C LYS A 16 -14.21 -22.44 18.00
N PRO A 17 -13.63 -23.62 17.71
CA PRO A 17 -13.43 -24.07 16.34
C PRO A 17 -14.73 -24.22 15.52
N GLU A 18 -15.89 -24.42 16.17
CA GLU A 18 -17.18 -24.49 15.45
C GLU A 18 -17.59 -23.15 14.82
N ALA A 19 -16.99 -22.04 15.25
CA ALA A 19 -17.22 -20.72 14.66
C ALA A 19 -16.81 -20.64 13.18
N ILE A 20 -16.00 -21.57 12.69
CA ILE A 20 -15.62 -21.65 11.28
C ILE A 20 -16.87 -21.83 10.40
N GLU A 21 -17.77 -22.73 10.77
CA GLU A 21 -18.98 -23.01 9.99
C GLU A 21 -19.99 -21.87 10.11
N ALA A 22 -20.08 -21.25 11.29
CA ALA A 22 -20.90 -20.07 11.48
C ALA A 22 -20.44 -18.92 10.57
N ILE A 23 -19.15 -18.60 10.56
CA ILE A 23 -18.59 -17.52 9.74
C ILE A 23 -18.66 -17.86 8.24
N ALA A 24 -18.36 -19.12 7.86
CA ALA A 24 -18.46 -19.56 6.47
C ALA A 24 -19.89 -19.44 5.90
N ALA A 25 -20.92 -19.56 6.75
CA ALA A 25 -22.31 -19.42 6.34
C ALA A 25 -22.76 -17.98 6.08
N ILE A 26 -22.00 -16.97 6.53
CA ILE A 26 -22.34 -15.56 6.31
C ILE A 26 -22.15 -15.17 4.84
N ASN A 27 -21.06 -15.63 4.22
CA ASN A 27 -20.73 -15.32 2.84
C ASN A 27 -19.79 -16.38 2.23
N LYS A 28 -19.98 -16.69 0.94
CA LYS A 28 -19.12 -17.58 0.14
C LYS A 28 -17.61 -17.26 0.27
N HIS A 29 -17.24 -15.99 0.45
CA HIS A 29 -15.84 -15.57 0.60
C HIS A 29 -15.16 -16.17 1.85
N PHE A 30 -15.95 -16.54 2.86
CA PHE A 30 -15.45 -17.08 4.12
C PHE A 30 -15.30 -18.61 4.12
N GLU A 31 -15.75 -19.33 3.08
CA GLU A 31 -15.55 -20.78 2.96
C GLU A 31 -14.07 -21.18 3.03
N LYS A 32 -13.18 -20.27 2.60
CA LYS A 32 -11.73 -20.45 2.67
C LYS A 32 -11.21 -20.68 4.09
N LEU A 33 -11.95 -20.28 5.13
CA LEU A 33 -11.62 -20.54 6.53
C LEU A 33 -11.72 -22.02 6.92
N ARG A 34 -12.42 -22.86 6.14
CA ARG A 34 -12.45 -24.31 6.35
C ARG A 34 -11.09 -24.95 6.07
N ASN A 35 -10.28 -24.35 5.19
CA ASN A 35 -8.94 -24.84 4.91
C ASN A 35 -7.99 -24.46 6.07
N PRO A 36 -7.37 -25.44 6.77
CA PRO A 36 -6.54 -25.15 7.95
C PRO A 36 -5.34 -24.22 7.71
N LEU A 37 -4.74 -24.27 6.51
CA LEU A 37 -3.60 -23.44 6.14
C LEU A 37 -4.04 -22.00 5.86
N LEU A 38 -5.10 -21.82 5.06
CA LEU A 38 -5.65 -20.49 4.76
C LEU A 38 -6.23 -19.84 6.02
N ARG A 39 -6.88 -20.62 6.89
CA ARG A 39 -7.35 -20.18 8.21
C ARG A 39 -6.22 -19.57 9.03
N LYS A 40 -5.06 -20.24 9.12
CA LYS A 40 -3.93 -19.74 9.90
C LYS A 40 -3.40 -18.40 9.38
N ILE A 41 -3.38 -18.23 8.06
CA ILE A 41 -2.86 -17.03 7.38
C ILE A 41 -3.86 -15.88 7.44
N LEU A 42 -5.13 -16.12 7.12
CA LEU A 42 -6.16 -15.10 6.97
C LEU A 42 -6.73 -14.68 8.33
N ALA A 43 -7.12 -15.65 9.17
CA ALA A 43 -7.81 -15.34 10.43
C ALA A 43 -6.91 -14.56 11.42
N SER A 44 -5.59 -14.73 11.34
CA SER A 44 -4.65 -14.05 12.24
C SER A 44 -4.48 -12.55 11.96
N ARG A 45 -4.88 -12.10 10.76
CA ARG A 45 -4.66 -10.72 10.27
C ARG A 45 -5.94 -9.90 10.14
N VAL A 46 -7.11 -10.52 10.24
CA VAL A 46 -8.41 -9.92 9.91
C VAL A 46 -9.28 -9.83 11.15
N THR A 47 -9.90 -8.66 11.38
CA THR A 47 -10.93 -8.44 12.42
C THR A 47 -12.34 -8.73 11.90
N ILE A 48 -13.35 -8.73 12.79
CA ILE A 48 -14.76 -8.84 12.35
C ILE A 48 -15.12 -7.69 11.40
N ALA A 49 -14.69 -6.45 11.70
CA ALA A 49 -14.91 -5.29 10.84
C ALA A 49 -14.27 -5.45 9.47
N ASP A 50 -13.01 -5.90 9.44
CA ASP A 50 -12.30 -6.14 8.18
C ASP A 50 -12.97 -7.26 7.37
N ALA A 51 -13.40 -8.34 8.04
CA ALA A 51 -14.08 -9.45 7.40
C ALA A 51 -15.42 -9.00 6.80
N ALA A 52 -16.19 -8.21 7.54
CA ALA A 52 -17.45 -7.62 7.06
C ALA A 52 -17.24 -6.76 5.81
N LYS A 53 -16.22 -5.89 5.83
CA LYS A 53 -15.83 -5.05 4.68
C LYS A 53 -15.40 -5.88 3.47
N ILE A 54 -14.53 -6.88 3.68
CA ILE A 54 -14.02 -7.76 2.61
C ILE A 54 -15.13 -8.65 2.02
N GLY A 55 -16.06 -9.09 2.87
CA GLY A 55 -17.17 -9.95 2.49
C GLY A 55 -18.40 -9.20 1.98
N GLY A 56 -18.41 -7.86 2.00
CA GLY A 56 -19.59 -7.06 1.65
C GLY A 56 -20.82 -7.39 2.50
N CYS A 57 -20.63 -7.75 3.77
CA CYS A 57 -21.69 -8.12 4.70
C CYS A 57 -21.66 -7.21 5.94
N ARG A 58 -22.72 -7.24 6.74
CA ARG A 58 -22.82 -6.37 7.91
C ARG A 58 -22.06 -6.99 9.08
N ILE A 59 -21.53 -6.15 9.97
CA ILE A 59 -20.86 -6.62 11.19
C ILE A 59 -21.86 -7.34 12.09
N GLU A 60 -23.11 -6.90 12.09
CA GLU A 60 -24.22 -7.51 12.83
C GLU A 60 -24.44 -8.97 12.43
N ASP A 61 -24.23 -9.31 11.15
CA ASP A 61 -24.41 -10.68 10.65
C ASP A 61 -23.41 -11.64 11.33
N PHE A 62 -22.22 -11.16 11.69
CA PHE A 62 -21.26 -11.94 12.50
C PHE A 62 -21.75 -12.15 13.93
N TYR A 63 -22.27 -11.11 14.57
CA TYR A 63 -22.79 -11.23 15.94
C TYR A 63 -23.99 -12.16 16.01
N GLU A 64 -24.95 -12.01 15.09
CA GLU A 64 -26.12 -12.88 14.99
C GLU A 64 -25.72 -14.35 14.79
N ARG A 65 -24.67 -14.61 14.01
CA ARG A 65 -24.21 -15.98 13.71
C ARG A 65 -23.31 -16.58 14.78
N LEU A 66 -22.59 -15.76 15.53
CA LEU A 66 -21.72 -16.18 16.62
C LEU A 66 -22.45 -16.25 17.97
N ALA A 67 -23.57 -15.54 18.15
CA ALA A 67 -24.37 -15.57 19.37
C ALA A 67 -24.82 -16.99 19.79
N PRO A 68 -25.31 -17.87 18.89
CA PRO A 68 -25.66 -19.25 19.24
C PRO A 68 -24.48 -20.08 19.77
N LEU A 69 -23.25 -19.67 19.45
CA LEU A 69 -22.03 -20.31 19.93
C LEU A 69 -21.57 -19.73 21.28
N GLY A 70 -22.35 -18.86 21.94
CA GLY A 70 -22.01 -18.27 23.24
C GLY A 70 -20.96 -17.17 23.17
N PHE A 71 -20.83 -16.52 22.01
CA PHE A 71 -20.15 -15.24 21.90
C PHE A 71 -21.16 -14.13 22.22
N GLU A 72 -20.77 -13.26 23.13
CA GLU A 72 -21.61 -12.13 23.53
C GLU A 72 -21.02 -10.86 22.93
N GLN A 73 -21.86 -10.02 22.34
CA GLN A 73 -21.41 -8.71 21.90
C GLN A 73 -20.98 -7.92 23.15
N SER A 74 -19.73 -7.46 23.19
CA SER A 74 -19.30 -6.54 24.24
C SER A 74 -20.02 -5.21 24.03
N ALA A 75 -20.97 -4.91 24.90
CA ALA A 75 -21.60 -3.60 24.97
C ALA A 75 -20.67 -2.60 25.70
N GLU A 76 -19.41 -2.54 25.30
CA GLU A 76 -18.72 -1.26 25.46
C GLU A 76 -19.25 -0.36 24.37
N PRO A 77 -19.81 0.81 24.71
CA PRO A 77 -20.11 1.81 23.72
C PRO A 77 -18.76 2.31 23.21
N VAL A 78 -18.19 1.62 22.21
CA VAL A 78 -17.69 2.39 21.09
C VAL A 78 -18.93 3.15 20.66
N ALA A 79 -18.94 4.45 20.90
CA ALA A 79 -20.04 5.30 20.51
C ALA A 79 -20.30 5.02 19.04
N VAL A 80 -21.26 4.14 18.77
CA VAL A 80 -22.04 4.12 17.55
C VAL A 80 -22.92 5.34 17.71
N ALA A 81 -22.28 6.51 17.66
CA ALA A 81 -22.91 7.63 17.04
C ALA A 81 -23.39 7.05 15.72
N VAL A 82 -24.71 6.92 15.60
CA VAL A 82 -25.38 6.95 14.33
C VAL A 82 -25.10 8.35 13.74
N LYS A 83 -23.83 8.62 13.41
CA LYS A 83 -23.48 9.28 12.18
C LYS A 83 -23.74 8.15 11.20
N THR A 84 -24.82 8.15 10.43
CA THR A 84 -24.84 8.88 9.17
C THR A 84 -23.44 9.36 8.77
N GLU A 85 -22.48 8.43 8.71
CA GLU A 85 -21.23 8.63 7.99
C GLU A 85 -21.63 8.62 6.52
N ALA A 86 -22.19 9.74 6.07
CA ALA A 86 -21.71 10.30 4.82
C ALA A 86 -20.19 10.25 4.95
N ALA A 87 -19.54 9.37 4.18
CA ALA A 87 -18.10 9.24 4.16
C ALA A 87 -17.51 10.65 4.21
N GLU A 88 -16.85 10.99 5.33
CA GLU A 88 -16.08 12.23 5.43
C GLU A 88 -14.88 12.01 4.51
N ASN A 89 -15.12 12.21 3.22
CA ASN A 89 -14.07 12.32 2.25
C ASN A 89 -13.21 13.51 2.69
N PRO A 90 -11.87 13.40 2.62
CA PRO A 90 -11.01 14.54 2.85
C PRO A 90 -11.49 15.72 1.99
N GLU A 91 -11.30 16.96 2.44
CA GLU A 91 -11.74 18.11 1.64
C GLU A 91 -11.14 18.04 0.22
N ARG A 92 -12.01 18.18 -0.78
CA ARG A 92 -11.59 18.07 -2.18
C ARG A 92 -10.65 19.24 -2.50
N PRO A 93 -9.43 18.98 -3.02
CA PRO A 93 -8.46 20.02 -3.32
C PRO A 93 -9.02 21.13 -4.22
N PRO A 94 -8.68 22.40 -3.99
CA PRO A 94 -9.19 23.53 -4.77
C PRO A 94 -8.98 23.38 -6.28
N PHE A 95 -7.85 22.80 -6.70
CA PHE A 95 -7.58 22.48 -8.10
C PHE A 95 -8.69 21.62 -8.73
N LEU A 96 -9.11 20.54 -8.05
CA LEU A 96 -10.16 19.64 -8.52
C LEU A 96 -11.57 20.23 -8.42
N VAL A 97 -11.77 21.27 -7.62
CA VAL A 97 -13.04 22.02 -7.53
C VAL A 97 -13.14 23.03 -8.68
N ALA A 98 -12.03 23.68 -9.02
CA ALA A 98 -11.94 24.66 -10.11
C ALA A 98 -11.89 24.02 -11.52
N LEU A 99 -11.58 22.73 -11.60
CA LEU A 99 -11.44 22.02 -12.87
C LEU A 99 -12.81 21.65 -13.49
N PRO A 100 -13.10 22.04 -14.74
CA PRO A 100 -14.34 21.62 -15.40
C PRO A 100 -14.32 20.13 -15.74
N GLU A 101 -15.46 19.45 -15.70
CA GLU A 101 -15.58 18.01 -16.01
C GLU A 101 -15.02 17.65 -17.39
N SER A 102 -15.05 18.55 -18.38
CA SER A 102 -14.44 18.33 -19.71
C SER A 102 -12.92 18.16 -19.70
N ARG A 103 -12.27 18.50 -18.59
CA ARG A 103 -10.82 18.34 -18.35
C ARG A 103 -10.51 17.17 -17.41
N ILE A 104 -11.53 16.43 -16.98
CA ILE A 104 -11.38 15.22 -16.18
C ILE A 104 -11.45 14.00 -17.11
N ILE A 105 -10.30 13.35 -17.33
CA ILE A 105 -10.25 12.07 -18.03
C ILE A 105 -10.77 11.01 -17.06
N SER A 106 -11.82 10.28 -17.43
CA SER A 106 -12.36 9.21 -16.57
C SER A 106 -11.90 7.84 -17.07
N LEU A 107 -11.38 7.02 -16.16
CA LEU A 107 -10.96 5.66 -16.44
C LEU A 107 -11.58 4.71 -15.43
N ASP A 108 -12.40 3.78 -15.90
CA ASP A 108 -12.91 2.69 -15.08
C ASP A 108 -12.05 1.44 -15.26
N VAL A 109 -11.61 0.90 -14.12
CA VAL A 109 -10.81 -0.33 -14.03
C VAL A 109 -11.47 -1.37 -13.13
N SER A 110 -12.70 -1.13 -12.69
CA SER A 110 -13.43 -2.01 -11.77
C SER A 110 -13.67 -3.39 -12.41
N GLU A 111 -14.00 -3.42 -13.71
CA GLU A 111 -14.18 -4.67 -14.47
C GLU A 111 -12.86 -5.42 -14.69
N ASP A 112 -11.78 -4.69 -15.00
CA ASP A 112 -10.43 -5.26 -15.13
C ASP A 112 -10.04 -5.98 -13.83
N ILE A 113 -10.23 -5.31 -12.68
CA ILE A 113 -9.99 -5.87 -11.34
C ILE A 113 -10.90 -7.06 -11.04
N ALA A 114 -12.19 -6.96 -11.33
CA ALA A 114 -13.18 -8.01 -11.06
C ALA A 114 -12.90 -9.30 -11.86
N THR A 115 -12.36 -9.16 -13.07
CA THR A 115 -11.99 -10.27 -13.95
C THR A 115 -10.57 -10.80 -13.70
N GLY A 116 -9.81 -10.17 -12.81
CA GLY A 116 -8.44 -10.55 -12.47
C GLY A 116 -7.37 -10.08 -13.46
N ASN A 117 -7.73 -9.17 -14.37
CA ASN A 117 -6.80 -8.52 -15.29
C ASN A 117 -6.10 -7.35 -14.59
N ASP A 118 -4.83 -7.11 -14.91
CA ASP A 118 -4.06 -6.00 -14.34
C ASP A 118 -4.28 -4.71 -15.15
N PRO A 119 -4.92 -3.66 -14.58
CA PRO A 119 -5.15 -2.40 -15.29
C PRO A 119 -3.96 -1.45 -15.29
N PHE A 120 -2.81 -1.81 -14.70
CA PHE A 120 -1.70 -0.88 -14.45
C PHE A 120 -1.23 -0.14 -15.71
N LEU A 121 -1.01 -0.85 -16.82
CA LEU A 121 -0.55 -0.24 -18.08
C LEU A 121 -1.57 0.76 -18.63
N LYS A 122 -2.86 0.38 -18.63
CA LYS A 122 -3.98 1.23 -19.07
C LYS A 122 -4.07 2.52 -18.24
N ILE A 123 -3.80 2.42 -16.94
CA ILE A 123 -3.75 3.57 -16.03
C ILE A 123 -2.55 4.48 -16.37
N MET A 124 -1.36 3.90 -16.62
CA MET A 124 -0.19 4.69 -17.01
C MET A 124 -0.41 5.43 -18.33
N ASP A 125 -1.00 4.78 -19.34
CA ASP A 125 -1.34 5.40 -20.63
C ASP A 125 -2.29 6.60 -20.46
N ALA A 126 -3.22 6.53 -19.50
CA ALA A 126 -4.14 7.63 -19.17
C ALA A 126 -3.44 8.75 -18.39
N VAL A 127 -2.49 8.41 -17.51
CA VAL A 127 -1.68 9.38 -16.76
C VAL A 127 -0.77 10.17 -17.70
N GLU A 128 -0.19 9.55 -18.72
CA GLU A 128 0.67 10.21 -19.70
C GLU A 128 -0.06 11.30 -20.54
N GLN A 129 -1.38 11.27 -20.57
CA GLN A 129 -2.21 12.27 -21.25
C GLN A 129 -2.54 13.50 -20.38
N LEU A 130 -2.13 13.48 -19.11
CA LEU A 130 -2.35 14.58 -18.18
C LEU A 130 -1.40 15.74 -18.45
N ASP A 131 -1.95 16.94 -18.35
CA ASP A 131 -1.23 18.20 -18.38
C ASP A 131 -1.61 19.04 -17.15
N GLU A 132 -1.05 20.24 -17.00
CA GLU A 132 -1.29 21.14 -15.87
C GLU A 132 -2.77 21.55 -15.71
N GLN A 133 -3.61 21.30 -16.70
CA GLN A 133 -5.02 21.65 -16.73
C GLN A 133 -5.93 20.43 -16.88
N LYS A 134 -5.45 19.23 -16.56
CA LYS A 134 -6.23 17.99 -16.60
C LYS A 134 -6.03 17.18 -15.33
N ALA A 135 -7.04 16.35 -15.04
CA ALA A 135 -6.97 15.35 -14.00
C ALA A 135 -7.49 14.01 -14.53
N LEU A 136 -6.92 12.92 -14.03
CA LEU A 136 -7.47 11.58 -14.22
C LEU A 136 -8.38 11.28 -13.03
N ARG A 137 -9.60 10.82 -13.28
CA ARG A 137 -10.50 10.20 -12.31
C ARG A 137 -10.51 8.69 -12.58
N LEU A 138 -9.87 7.95 -11.70
CA LEU A 138 -9.84 6.49 -11.69
C LEU A 138 -11.01 5.96 -10.86
N LEU A 139 -11.87 5.14 -11.45
CA LEU A 139 -12.92 4.41 -10.75
C LEU A 139 -12.40 3.02 -10.43
N ASN A 140 -12.40 2.66 -9.15
CA ASN A 140 -12.06 1.32 -8.71
C ASN A 140 -12.87 0.90 -7.46
N THR A 141 -12.58 -0.28 -6.94
CA THR A 141 -13.30 -0.86 -5.81
C THR A 141 -12.59 -0.68 -4.45
N PHE A 142 -11.36 -0.16 -4.42
CA PHE A 142 -10.55 0.04 -3.20
C PHE A 142 -9.45 1.08 -3.40
N GLU A 143 -9.04 1.81 -2.36
CA GLU A 143 -7.97 2.80 -2.50
C GLU A 143 -6.66 2.20 -3.06
N PRO A 144 -6.14 2.72 -4.19
CA PRO A 144 -4.98 2.16 -4.86
C PRO A 144 -3.67 2.71 -4.26
N THR A 145 -3.43 2.46 -2.97
CA THR A 145 -2.26 2.98 -2.22
C THR A 145 -0.91 2.75 -2.93
N PRO A 146 -0.61 1.57 -3.50
CA PRO A 146 0.66 1.37 -4.23
C PRO A 146 0.80 2.26 -5.47
N LEU A 147 -0.30 2.45 -6.21
CA LEU A 147 -0.34 3.31 -7.40
C LEU A 147 -0.14 4.78 -7.02
N ILE A 148 -0.78 5.22 -5.93
CA ILE A 148 -0.63 6.58 -5.39
C ILE A 148 0.84 6.89 -5.10
N ALA A 149 1.54 5.99 -4.40
CA ALA A 149 2.96 6.17 -4.10
C ALA A 149 3.83 6.27 -5.37
N ILE A 150 3.56 5.43 -6.38
CA ILE A 150 4.28 5.46 -7.66
C ILE A 150 4.08 6.80 -8.37
N LEU A 151 2.84 7.30 -8.43
CA LEU A 151 2.51 8.53 -9.14
C LEU A 151 2.97 9.79 -8.38
N GLN A 152 2.95 9.77 -7.06
CA GLN A 152 3.54 10.84 -6.23
C GLN A 152 5.04 10.99 -6.49
N ASN A 153 5.79 9.88 -6.57
CA ASN A 153 7.22 9.91 -6.92
C ASN A 153 7.47 10.44 -8.34
N LYS A 154 6.47 10.37 -9.23
CA LYS A 154 6.51 10.93 -10.59
C LYS A 154 6.03 12.39 -10.66
N GLY A 155 5.75 13.04 -9.53
CA GLY A 155 5.33 14.43 -9.48
C GLY A 155 3.82 14.67 -9.60
N TYR A 156 3.01 13.61 -9.49
CA TYR A 156 1.56 13.74 -9.51
C TYR A 156 1.00 13.89 -8.09
N ALA A 157 0.07 14.81 -7.92
CA ALA A 157 -0.76 14.85 -6.72
C ALA A 157 -1.92 13.85 -6.86
N SER A 158 -2.45 13.40 -5.72
CA SER A 158 -3.57 12.49 -5.70
C SER A 158 -4.59 12.86 -4.63
N TYR A 159 -5.83 12.44 -4.85
CA TYR A 159 -6.94 12.62 -3.91
C TYR A 159 -7.90 11.45 -4.07
N THR A 160 -8.25 10.78 -2.98
CA THR A 160 -9.18 9.65 -3.00
C THR A 160 -10.45 10.04 -2.25
N GLU A 161 -11.59 9.75 -2.87
CA GLU A 161 -12.90 9.85 -2.24
C GLU A 161 -13.65 8.51 -2.35
N THR A 162 -14.22 8.06 -1.24
CA THR A 162 -15.07 6.88 -1.21
C THR A 162 -16.50 7.31 -1.54
N LYS A 163 -17.05 6.81 -2.65
CA LYS A 163 -18.43 7.08 -3.10
C LYS A 163 -19.42 5.98 -2.70
N GLY A 164 -18.91 4.80 -2.33
CA GLY A 164 -19.70 3.66 -1.85
C GLY A 164 -18.81 2.50 -1.41
N PRO A 165 -19.39 1.38 -0.96
CA PRO A 165 -18.65 0.23 -0.43
C PRO A 165 -17.74 -0.46 -1.47
N GLU A 166 -18.11 -0.40 -2.75
CA GLU A 166 -17.33 -0.94 -3.88
C GLU A 166 -17.03 0.14 -4.94
N LEU A 167 -17.12 1.42 -4.56
CA LEU A 167 -16.87 2.51 -5.48
C LEU A 167 -16.00 3.57 -4.81
N VAL A 168 -14.75 3.61 -5.25
CA VAL A 168 -13.74 4.56 -4.84
C VAL A 168 -13.29 5.32 -6.08
N HIS A 169 -13.29 6.64 -5.97
CA HIS A 169 -12.74 7.52 -6.99
C HIS A 169 -11.38 8.02 -6.52
N THR A 170 -10.34 7.74 -7.29
CA THR A 170 -9.01 8.31 -7.06
C THR A 170 -8.68 9.26 -8.19
N TYR A 171 -8.36 10.49 -7.83
CA TYR A 171 -7.97 11.53 -8.76
C TYR A 171 -6.45 11.65 -8.77
N PHE A 172 -5.89 11.86 -9.97
CA PHE A 172 -4.49 12.19 -10.17
C PHE A 172 -4.37 13.43 -11.05
N TRP A 173 -3.46 14.34 -10.74
CA TRP A 173 -3.16 15.50 -11.57
C TRP A 173 -1.69 15.88 -11.41
N LEU A 174 -1.16 16.65 -12.34
CA LEU A 174 0.22 17.15 -12.23
C LEU A 174 0.28 18.05 -10.99
N GLY A 175 1.06 17.65 -9.98
CA GLY A 175 1.16 18.42 -8.75
C GLY A 175 1.88 19.72 -9.02
N ALA A 176 1.31 20.86 -8.60
CA ALA A 176 1.98 22.15 -8.59
C ALA A 176 3.08 22.23 -7.50
N ALA A 177 3.88 21.18 -7.35
CA ALA A 177 5.07 21.16 -6.47
C ALA A 177 6.25 21.91 -7.13
N ARG A 178 5.93 23.03 -7.78
CA ARG A 178 6.83 24.15 -7.99
C ARG A 178 5.98 25.41 -7.93
N SER A 179 5.77 25.92 -6.70
CA SER A 179 5.62 27.33 -6.30
C SER A 179 4.70 27.48 -5.08
N GLU A 180 5.34 27.70 -3.94
CA GLU A 180 4.94 28.58 -2.82
C GLU A 180 3.83 28.14 -1.86
N GLU A 181 4.26 27.50 -0.76
CA GLU A 181 4.10 28.08 0.59
C GLU A 181 5.16 27.46 1.52
N PRO A 182 5.48 28.14 2.64
CA PRO A 182 6.76 28.79 2.90
C PRO A 182 7.94 27.82 2.87
N ALA A 183 9.16 28.34 2.79
CA ALA A 183 10.38 27.58 2.97
C ALA A 183 10.42 26.81 4.33
N ALA A 184 9.69 25.70 4.41
CA ALA A 184 10.15 24.51 5.07
C ALA A 184 11.21 23.99 4.10
N GLU A 185 12.43 24.41 4.42
CA GLU A 185 13.68 23.86 3.94
C GLU A 185 13.44 22.50 3.28
N SER A 186 13.74 22.42 1.98
CA SER A 186 14.31 21.17 1.51
C SER A 186 15.30 20.73 2.58
N PRO A 187 15.30 19.49 3.06
CA PRO A 187 16.55 18.95 3.57
C PRO A 187 17.49 18.85 2.36
N LYS A 188 17.99 19.99 1.86
CA LYS A 188 19.42 20.14 1.60
C LYS A 188 19.99 20.22 3.02
N GLN A 189 20.43 19.14 3.63
CA GLN A 189 21.29 18.12 3.06
C GLN A 189 20.99 16.78 3.71
N GLU A 190 20.86 15.71 2.94
CA GLU A 190 21.45 14.42 3.33
C GLU A 190 22.11 13.82 2.08
N THR A 191 23.26 14.41 1.76
CA THR A 191 24.38 13.81 1.04
C THR A 191 24.07 13.29 -0.39
N SER A 192 24.59 13.97 -1.41
CA SER A 192 24.45 13.49 -2.80
C SER A 192 24.95 12.05 -2.93
N PHE A 193 24.39 11.23 -3.84
CA PHE A 193 24.86 9.85 -4.05
C PHE A 193 26.39 9.78 -4.20
N GLU A 194 26.99 10.80 -4.82
CA GLU A 194 28.44 10.95 -4.99
C GLU A 194 29.16 11.27 -3.68
N GLU A 195 28.60 12.12 -2.82
CA GLU A 195 29.15 12.42 -1.50
C GLU A 195 29.04 11.20 -0.56
N LEU A 196 27.95 10.42 -0.61
CA LEU A 196 27.81 9.19 0.16
C LEU A 196 28.81 8.14 -0.35
N LEU A 197 28.94 8.02 -1.67
CA LEU A 197 29.92 7.10 -2.25
C LEU A 197 31.36 7.47 -1.87
N ASP A 198 31.68 8.77 -1.77
CA ASP A 198 32.98 9.22 -1.29
C ASP A 198 33.15 9.00 0.23
N ALA A 199 32.09 9.18 1.03
CA ALA A 199 32.10 8.89 2.47
C ALA A 199 32.37 7.40 2.76
N PHE A 200 31.80 6.49 1.97
CA PHE A 200 32.03 5.04 2.10
C PHE A 200 33.20 4.52 1.25
N LYS A 201 34.06 5.40 0.73
CA LYS A 201 35.17 5.00 -0.14
C LYS A 201 36.16 4.10 0.59
N GLY A 202 36.43 2.94 0.02
CA GLY A 202 37.31 1.92 0.63
C GLY A 202 36.61 1.00 1.64
N ILE A 203 35.37 1.31 2.04
CA ILE A 203 34.54 0.52 2.95
C ILE A 203 33.17 0.16 2.33
N THR A 204 33.11 0.16 0.99
CA THR A 204 31.94 -0.21 0.21
C THR A 204 32.13 -1.59 -0.41
N ARG A 205 31.16 -2.49 -0.23
CA ARG A 205 31.09 -3.76 -0.96
C ARG A 205 30.26 -3.57 -2.22
N ARG A 206 30.72 -4.09 -3.36
CA ARG A 206 30.05 -3.92 -4.66
C ARG A 206 29.44 -5.23 -5.14
N VAL A 207 28.18 -5.17 -5.58
CA VAL A 207 27.42 -6.32 -6.09
C VAL A 207 26.71 -5.92 -7.38
N ASP A 208 26.82 -6.74 -8.41
CA ASP A 208 26.07 -6.58 -9.66
C ASP A 208 25.00 -7.67 -9.73
N VAL A 209 23.73 -7.27 -9.83
CA VAL A 209 22.59 -8.18 -9.90
C VAL A 209 21.83 -8.06 -11.22
N ARG A 210 22.37 -7.37 -12.23
CA ARG A 210 21.66 -7.11 -13.50
C ARG A 210 21.29 -8.36 -14.27
N GLU A 211 22.14 -9.38 -14.19
CA GLU A 211 21.97 -10.65 -14.92
C GLU A 211 21.22 -11.71 -14.10
N MET A 212 20.68 -11.34 -12.94
CA MET A 212 20.01 -12.28 -12.05
C MET A 212 18.49 -12.29 -12.30
N GLU A 213 17.92 -13.49 -12.43
CA GLU A 213 16.46 -13.67 -12.54
C GLU A 213 15.76 -13.49 -11.19
N MET A 214 14.49 -13.06 -11.19
CA MET A 214 13.71 -12.92 -9.96
C MET A 214 13.49 -14.29 -9.29
N PRO A 215 13.63 -14.41 -7.94
CA PRO A 215 13.84 -13.37 -6.92
C PRO A 215 15.31 -13.14 -6.53
N GLN A 216 16.26 -13.66 -7.30
CA GLN A 216 17.67 -13.73 -6.94
C GLN A 216 18.33 -12.38 -6.64
N PRO A 217 18.06 -11.27 -7.37
CA PRO A 217 18.60 -9.95 -7.00
C PRO A 217 18.28 -9.58 -5.55
N MET A 218 17.03 -9.79 -5.13
CA MET A 218 16.57 -9.44 -3.80
C MET A 218 17.24 -10.31 -2.72
N VAL A 219 17.33 -11.63 -2.95
CA VAL A 219 17.95 -12.56 -2.00
C VAL A 219 19.43 -12.22 -1.82
N THR A 220 20.14 -11.99 -2.92
CA THR A 220 21.57 -11.62 -2.90
C THR A 220 21.77 -10.32 -2.12
N ILE A 221 21.00 -9.26 -2.41
CA ILE A 221 21.16 -7.97 -1.73
C ILE A 221 20.89 -8.10 -0.22
N LEU A 222 19.82 -8.80 0.18
CA LEU A 222 19.51 -8.99 1.60
C LEU A 222 20.59 -9.80 2.32
N HIS A 223 21.09 -10.87 1.69
CA HIS A 223 22.17 -11.70 2.26
C HIS A 223 23.47 -10.93 2.45
N GLU A 224 23.84 -10.13 1.45
CA GLU A 224 25.03 -9.28 1.49
C GLU A 224 24.91 -8.22 2.60
N MET A 225 23.70 -7.69 2.83
CA MET A 225 23.43 -6.73 3.90
C MET A 225 23.46 -7.32 5.30
N GLU A 226 23.10 -8.60 5.46
CA GLU A 226 23.21 -9.31 6.74
C GLU A 226 24.67 -9.60 7.13
N GLN A 227 25.56 -9.72 6.15
CA GLN A 227 26.99 -9.95 6.37
C GLN A 227 27.81 -8.67 6.50
N LEU A 228 27.25 -7.52 6.10
CA LEU A 228 27.97 -6.26 6.09
C LEU A 228 28.06 -5.66 7.51
N PRO A 229 29.22 -5.17 7.95
CA PRO A 229 29.33 -4.34 9.15
C PRO A 229 28.46 -3.08 9.04
N GLN A 230 27.99 -2.54 10.18
CA GLN A 230 27.05 -1.41 10.20
C GLN A 230 27.63 -0.10 9.64
N GLU A 231 28.96 0.03 9.70
CA GLU A 231 29.75 1.16 9.23
C GLU A 231 30.09 1.07 7.72
N GLN A 232 29.69 -0.02 7.05
CA GLN A 232 29.95 -0.23 5.62
C GLN A 232 28.70 -0.01 4.78
N ALA A 233 28.90 0.24 3.49
CA ALA A 233 27.83 0.36 2.51
C ALA A 233 27.89 -0.73 1.44
N LEU A 234 26.73 -1.09 0.90
CA LEU A 234 26.59 -1.97 -0.25
C LEU A 234 26.22 -1.15 -1.49
N TYR A 235 27.11 -1.16 -2.47
CA TYR A 235 26.88 -0.60 -3.80
C TYR A 235 26.33 -1.67 -4.72
N VAL A 236 25.08 -1.53 -5.13
CA VAL A 236 24.39 -2.47 -6.00
C VAL A 236 24.18 -1.88 -7.38
N ILE A 237 24.52 -2.64 -8.40
CA ILE A 237 24.17 -2.35 -9.79
C ILE A 237 22.95 -3.18 -10.15
N HIS A 238 21.87 -2.51 -10.53
CA HIS A 238 20.57 -3.12 -10.82
C HIS A 238 20.02 -2.61 -12.15
N ARG A 239 19.17 -3.39 -12.84
CA ARG A 239 18.55 -2.95 -14.11
C ARG A 239 17.48 -1.87 -13.93
N ARG A 240 16.81 -1.89 -12.79
CA ARG A 240 15.67 -1.04 -12.45
C ARG A 240 15.54 -0.87 -10.93
N VAL A 241 14.83 0.13 -10.45
CA VAL A 241 14.63 0.31 -9.00
C VAL A 241 13.84 -0.88 -8.42
N PRO A 242 14.38 -1.63 -7.44
CA PRO A 242 13.71 -2.79 -6.85
C PRO A 242 12.66 -2.35 -5.83
N GLN A 243 11.47 -1.94 -6.30
CA GLN A 243 10.41 -1.36 -5.47
C GLN A 243 9.99 -2.24 -4.27
N PHE A 244 9.94 -3.57 -4.44
CA PHE A 244 9.60 -4.50 -3.35
C PHE A 244 10.69 -4.64 -2.27
N LEU A 245 11.93 -4.26 -2.58
CA LEU A 245 13.04 -4.32 -1.65
C LEU A 245 13.07 -3.10 -0.71
N LEU A 246 12.63 -1.93 -1.18
CA LEU A 246 12.71 -0.68 -0.43
C LEU A 246 12.03 -0.75 0.95
N PRO A 247 10.78 -1.23 1.07
CA PRO A 247 10.12 -1.32 2.37
C PRO A 247 10.85 -2.28 3.31
N ARG A 248 11.39 -3.39 2.78
CA ARG A 248 12.11 -4.40 3.54
C ARG A 248 13.47 -3.92 4.05
N LEU A 249 14.10 -2.99 3.36
CA LEU A 249 15.33 -2.34 3.82
C LEU A 249 15.02 -1.32 4.93
N ALA A 250 13.97 -0.51 4.74
CA ALA A 250 13.52 0.45 5.73
C ALA A 250 13.09 -0.20 7.06
N GLU A 251 12.33 -1.31 7.00
CA GLU A 251 11.93 -2.09 8.19
C GLU A 251 13.13 -2.60 9.01
N ARG A 252 14.28 -2.80 8.37
CA ARG A 252 15.52 -3.26 9.00
C ARG A 252 16.45 -2.10 9.39
N GLY A 253 16.02 -0.86 9.19
CA GLY A 253 16.77 0.35 9.52
C GLY A 253 17.87 0.71 8.53
N TYR A 254 17.85 0.16 7.31
CA TYR A 254 18.79 0.57 6.26
C TYR A 254 18.30 1.85 5.58
N LYS A 255 19.25 2.74 5.31
CA LYS A 255 19.13 3.90 4.43
C LYS A 255 19.55 3.52 3.01
N LEU A 256 18.99 4.21 2.04
CA LEU A 256 19.25 3.98 0.62
C LEU A 256 19.45 5.31 -0.10
N ALA A 257 20.50 5.40 -0.89
CA ALA A 257 20.63 6.39 -1.96
C ALA A 257 20.55 5.69 -3.32
N LEU A 258 19.93 6.36 -4.30
CA LEU A 258 19.74 5.83 -5.65
C LEU A 258 20.25 6.81 -6.70
N LYS A 259 20.82 6.27 -7.78
CA LYS A 259 21.26 7.04 -8.95
C LYS A 259 20.87 6.29 -10.21
N GLU A 260 20.00 6.89 -11.02
CA GLU A 260 19.68 6.39 -12.35
C GLU A 260 20.84 6.73 -13.29
N ALA A 261 21.46 5.70 -13.89
CA ALA A 261 22.62 5.84 -14.78
C ALA A 261 22.27 5.57 -16.25
N GLY A 262 21.13 4.94 -16.50
CA GLY A 262 20.59 4.68 -17.84
C GLY A 262 19.25 3.95 -17.80
N PRO A 263 18.64 3.66 -18.97
CA PRO A 263 17.32 3.06 -19.08
C PRO A 263 17.20 1.66 -18.45
N ASP A 264 18.31 0.90 -18.40
CA ASP A 264 18.40 -0.40 -17.72
C ASP A 264 19.58 -0.44 -16.72
N GLU A 265 19.91 0.71 -16.13
CA GLU A 265 21.02 0.81 -15.19
C GLU A 265 20.73 1.79 -14.08
N VAL A 266 20.60 1.25 -12.87
CA VAL A 266 20.37 1.97 -11.62
C VAL A 266 21.43 1.54 -10.63
N TYR A 267 22.04 2.51 -9.97
CA TYR A 267 22.95 2.30 -8.86
C TYR A 267 22.22 2.55 -7.55
N LEU A 268 22.42 1.66 -6.60
CA LEU A 268 21.87 1.74 -5.26
C LEU A 268 23.04 1.74 -4.29
N LEU A 269 23.01 2.60 -3.30
CA LEU A 269 23.94 2.61 -2.18
C LEU A 269 23.15 2.41 -0.91
N ILE A 270 23.26 1.24 -0.31
CA ILE A 270 22.50 0.82 0.87
C ILE A 270 23.44 0.80 2.07
N TYR A 271 23.07 1.45 3.15
CA TYR A 271 23.91 1.59 4.35
C TYR A 271 23.05 1.68 5.61
N LYS A 272 23.63 1.47 6.78
CA LYS A 272 22.90 1.55 8.05
C LYS A 272 23.22 2.82 8.81
N GLU A 273 24.51 3.07 8.99
CA GLU A 273 25.04 4.28 9.62
C GLU A 273 26.06 4.95 8.68
N LEU A 274 26.26 6.25 8.82
CA LEU A 274 27.38 6.93 8.17
C LEU A 274 28.67 6.50 8.89
N PRO A 275 29.80 6.39 8.16
CA PRO A 275 31.06 5.97 8.74
C PRO A 275 31.69 7.04 9.64
#